data_AF-A0AAG5D3I9-F1
#
_entry.id   AF-A0AAG5D3I9-F1
#
_cell.length_a   1.000
_cell.length_b   1.000
_cell.length_c   1.000
_cell.angle_alpha   90.00
_cell.angle_beta   90.00
_cell.angle_gamma   90.00
#
_symmetry.space_group_name_H-M   'P 1'
#
loop_
_entity.id
_entity.type
_entity.pdbx_description
1 polymer ?
#
loop_
_entity_poly.entity_id
_entity_poly.type
_entity_poly.pdbx_seq_one_letter_code
_entity_poly.pdbx_strand_id
1 'polypeptide(L)' 'MWSMLTTFQLITLDYWENVYNMVLATCGPMSVSFFTVVVFFGSFYLINLMLAVVALSYEEE' A
#
# COMPACT_ATOMS: atom_id res chain seq x y z
N MET A 1 -3.79 -6.93 15.29
CA MET A 1 -3.81 -5.45 15.23
C MET A 1 -2.56 -4.90 14.55
N TRP A 2 -1.35 -5.23 15.02
CA TRP A 2 -0.08 -4.81 14.42
C TRP A 2 0.07 -5.14 12.92
N SER A 3 -0.25 -6.38 12.50
CA SER A 3 -0.20 -6.75 11.07
C SER A 3 -1.13 -5.89 10.20
N MET A 4 -2.31 -5.54 10.68
CA MET A 4 -3.26 -4.70 9.93
C MET A 4 -2.74 -3.27 9.79
N LEU A 5 -2.14 -2.74 10.87
CA LEU A 5 -1.52 -1.42 10.85
C LEU A 5 -0.34 -1.37 9.85
N THR A 6 0.53 -2.38 9.87
CA THR A 6 1.66 -2.46 8.93
C THR A 6 1.17 -2.62 7.49
N THR A 7 0.14 -3.43 7.24
CA THR A 7 -0.47 -3.52 5.90
C THR A 7 -1.04 -2.17 5.46
N PHE A 8 -1.70 -1.42 6.34
CA PHE A 8 -2.19 -0.08 6.03
C PHE A 8 -1.04 0.88 5.69
N GLN A 9 0.05 0.88 6.48
CA GLN A 9 1.25 1.67 6.18
C GLN A 9 1.86 1.35 4.81
N LEU A 10 1.89 0.06 4.43
CA LEU A 10 2.39 -0.35 3.11
C LEU A 10 1.51 0.17 1.97
N ILE A 11 0.19 0.18 2.16
CA ILE A 11 -0.74 0.67 1.12
C ILE A 11 -0.62 2.20 0.96
N THR A 12 -0.45 2.94 2.06
CA THR A 12 -0.29 4.41 2.04
C THR A 12 1.13 4.86 1.71
N LEU A 13 2.08 3.93 1.52
CA LEU A 13 3.51 4.20 1.31
C LEU A 13 4.14 5.01 2.46
N ASP A 14 3.62 4.87 3.68
CA ASP A 14 4.14 5.56 4.86
C ASP A 14 5.29 4.75 5.47
N TYR A 15 6.52 5.28 5.39
CA TYR A 15 7.73 4.64 5.91
C TYR A 15 7.92 3.16 5.49
N TRP A 16 7.38 2.81 4.31
CA TRP A 16 7.28 1.43 3.82
C TRP A 16 8.64 0.79 3.54
N GLU A 17 9.64 1.58 3.14
CA GLU A 17 11.01 1.11 2.84
C GLU A 17 11.70 0.49 4.06
N ASN A 18 11.45 1.04 5.25
CA ASN A 18 12.03 0.49 6.48
C ASN A 18 11.43 -0.89 6.79
N VAL A 19 10.12 -1.03 6.65
CA VAL A 19 9.43 -2.32 6.80
C VAL A 19 9.92 -3.32 5.75
N TYR A 20 10.08 -2.88 4.51
CA TYR A 20 10.64 -3.69 3.43
C TYR A 20 12.06 -4.20 3.76
N ASN A 21 12.96 -3.31 4.21
CA ASN A 21 14.33 -3.68 4.58
C ASN A 21 14.37 -4.64 5.77
N MET A 22 13.53 -4.42 6.79
CA MET A 22 13.43 -5.33 7.94
C MET A 22 12.95 -6.73 7.55
N VAL A 23 11.93 -6.81 6.68
CA VAL A 23 11.41 -8.09 6.19
C VAL A 23 12.42 -8.76 5.26
N LEU A 24 13.09 -8.02 4.38
CA LEU A 24 14.13 -8.54 3.51
C LEU A 24 15.30 -9.13 4.30
N ALA A 25 15.74 -8.46 5.36
CA ALA A 25 16.81 -8.93 6.24
C ALA A 25 16.44 -10.22 7.00
N THR A 26 15.15 -10.45 7.29
CA THR A 26 14.69 -11.57 8.11
C THR A 26 14.20 -12.77 7.27
N CYS A 27 13.41 -12.51 6.23
CA CYS A 27 12.77 -13.53 5.38
C CYS A 27 13.48 -13.74 4.04
N GLY A 28 14.45 -12.89 3.70
CA GLY A 28 15.23 -12.99 2.46
C GLY A 28 14.50 -12.44 1.22
N PRO A 29 15.11 -12.59 0.03
CA PRO A 29 14.67 -11.92 -1.20
C PRO A 29 13.35 -12.44 -1.79
N MET A 30 12.86 -13.62 -1.38
CA MET A 30 11.54 -14.08 -1.84
C MET A 30 10.38 -13.21 -1.34
N SER A 31 10.59 -12.45 -0.25
CA SER A 31 9.62 -11.50 0.30
C SER A 31 9.27 -10.36 -0.66
N VAL A 32 10.13 -10.08 -1.64
CA VAL A 32 9.97 -8.93 -2.56
C VAL A 32 8.68 -9.05 -3.38
N SER A 33 8.30 -10.26 -3.82
CA SER A 33 7.10 -10.47 -4.63
C SER A 33 5.82 -10.06 -3.88
N PHE A 34 5.76 -10.31 -2.57
CA PHE A 34 4.66 -9.88 -1.72
C PHE A 34 4.54 -8.35 -1.71
N PHE A 35 5.66 -7.64 -1.49
CA PHE A 35 5.67 -6.18 -1.48
C PHE A 35 5.31 -5.60 -2.86
N THR A 36 5.80 -6.20 -3.95
CA THR A 36 5.45 -5.76 -5.31
C THR A 36 3.94 -5.79 -5.52
N VAL A 37 3.26 -6.89 -5.16
CA VAL A 37 1.80 -7.02 -5.33
C VAL A 37 1.06 -6.03 -4.42
N VAL A 38 1.42 -5.95 -3.14
CA VAL A 38 0.71 -5.09 -2.18
C VAL A 38 0.88 -3.60 -2.52
N VAL A 39 2.09 -3.17 -2.88
CA VAL A 39 2.37 -1.77 -3.22
C VAL A 39 1.74 -1.39 -4.56
N PHE A 40 1.91 -2.20 -5.61
CA PHE A 40 1.33 -1.86 -6.91
C PHE A 40 -0.20 -1.85 -6.88
N PHE A 41 -0.81 -2.94 -6.42
CA PHE A 41 -2.27 -3.06 -6.46
C PHE A 41 -2.93 -2.24 -5.35
N GLY A 42 -2.37 -2.22 -4.15
CA GLY A 42 -2.94 -1.49 -3.01
C GLY A 42 -2.91 0.03 -3.21
N SER A 43 -1.75 0.60 -3.51
CA SER A 43 -1.61 2.06 -3.65
C SER A 43 -2.34 2.57 -4.90
N PHE A 44 -2.27 1.86 -6.03
CA PHE A 44 -3.04 2.23 -7.23
C PHE A 44 -4.54 2.17 -6.99
N TYR A 45 -5.02 1.13 -6.31
CA TYR A 45 -6.44 1.00 -5.98
C TYR A 45 -6.93 2.16 -5.10
N LEU A 46 -6.20 2.52 -4.05
CA LEU A 46 -6.59 3.65 -3.20
C LEU A 46 -6.59 4.98 -3.94
N ILE A 47 -5.59 5.24 -4.78
CA ILE A 47 -5.55 6.47 -5.58
C ILE A 47 -6.75 6.53 -6.54
N ASN A 48 -7.05 5.43 -7.24
CA ASN A 48 -8.20 5.40 -8.15
C ASN A 48 -9.53 5.55 -7.42
N LEU A 49 -9.67 4.97 -6.23
CA LEU A 49 -10.87 5.12 -5.42
C LEU A 49 -11.02 6.56 -4.91
N MET A 50 -9.93 7.19 -4.44
CA MET A 50 -9.92 8.60 -4.06
C MET A 50 -10.33 9.48 -5.25
N LEU A 51 -9.73 9.26 -6.42
CA LEU A 51 -10.07 10.01 -7.64
C LEU A 51 -11.52 9.80 -8.06
N ALA A 52 -12.04 8.57 -7.99
CA ALA A 52 -13.43 8.27 -8.31
C ALA A 52 -14.40 8.99 -7.37
N VAL A 53 -14.14 8.99 -6.07
CA VAL A 53 -14.97 9.71 -5.08
C VAL A 53 -14.96 11.22 -5.36
N VAL A 54 -13.79 11.78 -5.63
CA VAL A 54 -13.64 13.21 -5.94
C VAL A 54 -14.36 13.57 -7.24
N ALA A 55 -14.26 12.74 -8.28
CA ALA A 55 -14.98 12.94 -9.54
C ALA A 55 -16.50 12.90 -9.35
N LEU A 56 -17.01 11.92 -8.59
CA LEU A 56 -18.44 11.80 -8.30
C LEU A 56 -18.97 13.03 -7.53
N SER A 57 -18.22 13.57 -6.57
CA SER A 57 -18.62 14.78 -5.86
C SER A 57 -18.69 16.03 -6.74
N TYR A 58 -17.88 16.11 -7.80
CA TYR A 58 -17.96 17.20 -8.78
C TYR A 58 -19.09 17.01 -9.81
N GLU A 59 -19.61 15.78 -10.00
CA GLU A 59 -20.75 15.51 -10.88
C GLU A 59 -22.10 15.68 -10.16
N GLU A 60 -22.15 15.43 -8.84
CA GLU A 60 -23.34 15.66 -8.00
C GLU A 60 -23.55 17.14 -7.63
N GLU A 61 -22.52 17.98 -7.76
CA GLU A 61 -22.55 19.44 -7.51
C GLU A 61 -22.86 20.23 -8.79
#